data_AF-A0A0D0RV49-F1
#
_entry.id   AF-A0A0D0RV49-F1
#
_cell.length_a   1.000
_cell.length_b   1.000
_cell.length_c   1.000
_cell.angle_alpha   90.00
_cell.angle_beta   90.00
_cell.angle_gamma   90.00
#
_symmetry.space_group_name_H-M   'P 1'
#
loop_
_entity.id
_entity.type
_entity.pdbx_description
1 polymer ?
#
loop_
_entity_poly.entity_id
_entity_poly.type
_entity_poly.pdbx_seq_one_letter_code
_entity_poly.pdbx_strand_id
1 'polypeptide(L)'
;MNSSQWLYLQTALLFALHLLLYYKITDCTLRTRFAVTFIVTGLLLLFWLPYIAIVLNIQLLPLALFLIGLALFITRNKYRLQRKRPPHPLLRTPTMNLAPNFPEDPVMQQLLQLLHEEIGLPKHKTISLQTSLNFDLACDGVEAKQFMDALEQDFGVDLSDYDAYRYFQPPMFDVFLKRRAKGRGDKIPLTIGMLYLAIKTQRWDTQTLENLS
;
A
#
# COMPACT_ATOMS: atom_id res chain seq x y z
N MET A 1 -27.73 21.77 34.15
CA MET A 1 -26.97 20.66 33.54
C MET A 1 -25.68 20.51 34.34
N ASN A 2 -25.46 19.37 34.99
CA ASN A 2 -24.27 19.17 35.82
C ASN A 2 -23.01 19.06 34.95
N SER A 3 -21.85 19.48 35.47
CA SER A 3 -20.56 19.44 34.77
C SER A 3 -20.23 18.04 34.23
N SER A 4 -20.62 16.99 34.96
CA SER A 4 -20.55 15.59 34.53
C SER A 4 -21.44 15.26 33.33
N GLN A 5 -22.66 15.78 33.25
CA GLN A 5 -23.55 15.59 32.09
C GLN A 5 -23.01 16.27 30.84
N TRP A 6 -22.31 17.40 31.00
CA TRP A 6 -21.66 18.11 29.91
C TRP A 6 -20.48 17.33 29.33
N LEU A 7 -19.67 16.70 30.19
CA LEU A 7 -18.60 15.78 29.77
C LEU A 7 -19.14 14.54 29.02
N TYR A 8 -20.24 13.94 29.49
CA TYR A 8 -20.87 12.81 28.79
C TYR A 8 -21.38 13.21 27.39
N LEU A 9 -22.03 14.37 27.26
CA LEU A 9 -22.47 14.88 25.97
C LEU A 9 -21.30 15.14 25.01
N GLN A 10 -20.20 15.71 25.50
CA GLN A 10 -19.00 15.93 24.69
C GLN A 10 -18.36 14.64 24.20
N THR A 11 -18.19 13.65 25.10
CA THR A 11 -17.61 12.34 24.73
C THR A 11 -18.50 11.61 23.72
N ALA A 12 -19.82 11.64 23.88
CA ALA A 12 -20.76 11.04 22.95
C ALA A 12 -20.72 11.70 21.56
N LEU A 13 -20.62 13.04 21.50
CA LEU A 13 -20.51 13.78 20.24
C LEU A 13 -19.20 13.46 19.51
N LEU A 14 -18.07 13.42 20.24
CA LEU A 14 -16.77 13.06 19.68
C LEU A 14 -16.75 11.61 19.18
N PHE A 15 -17.39 10.69 19.91
CA PHE A 15 -17.50 9.30 19.50
C PHE A 15 -18.37 9.13 18.25
N ALA A 16 -19.50 9.86 18.15
CA ALA A 16 -20.35 9.86 16.96
C ALA A 16 -19.62 10.44 15.74
N LEU A 17 -18.89 11.54 15.91
CA LEU A 17 -18.09 12.14 14.86
C LEU A 17 -16.94 11.22 14.41
N HIS A 18 -16.31 10.52 15.36
CA HIS A 18 -15.32 9.49 15.08
C HIS A 18 -15.91 8.35 14.25
N LEU A 19 -17.06 7.80 14.64
CA LEU A 19 -17.74 6.74 13.88
C LEU A 19 -18.14 7.19 12.48
N LEU A 20 -18.59 8.43 12.34
CA LEU A 20 -18.98 9.00 11.05
C LEU A 20 -17.77 9.18 10.13
N LEU A 21 -16.65 9.71 10.65
CA LEU A 21 -15.37 9.75 9.92
C LEU A 21 -14.87 8.36 9.56
N TYR A 22 -14.96 7.41 10.49
CA TYR A 22 -14.51 6.03 10.28
C TYR A 22 -15.31 5.31 9.18
N TYR A 23 -16.64 5.51 9.13
CA TYR A 23 -17.51 4.90 8.12
C TYR A 23 -17.43 5.59 6.76
N LYS A 24 -17.27 6.93 6.75
CA LYS A 24 -17.27 7.72 5.52
C LYS A 24 -15.91 7.76 4.81
N ILE A 25 -14.80 7.56 5.54
CA ILE A 25 -13.46 7.54 4.96
C ILE A 25 -13.08 6.09 4.58
N THR A 26 -13.65 5.64 3.46
CA THR A 26 -13.28 4.38 2.81
C THR A 26 -12.03 4.52 1.94
N ASP A 27 -11.71 5.75 1.54
CA ASP A 27 -10.64 6.05 0.59
C ASP A 27 -9.25 6.08 1.26
N CYS A 28 -8.30 5.30 0.74
CA CYS A 28 -7.05 4.96 1.43
C CYS A 28 -6.09 6.15 1.52
N THR A 29 -6.08 7.00 0.49
CA THR A 29 -5.24 8.21 0.42
C THR A 29 -5.73 9.28 1.39
N LEU A 30 -7.05 9.50 1.45
CA LEU A 30 -7.69 10.44 2.38
C LEU A 30 -7.52 9.95 3.82
N ARG A 31 -7.69 8.66 4.09
CA ARG A 31 -7.47 8.09 5.43
C ARG A 31 -6.06 8.32 5.94
N THR A 32 -5.05 8.16 5.07
CA THR A 32 -3.66 8.46 5.43
C THR A 32 -3.48 9.92 5.82
N ARG A 33 -4.01 10.83 5.00
CA ARG A 33 -3.90 12.28 5.24
C ARG A 33 -4.60 12.67 6.55
N PHE A 34 -5.82 12.20 6.77
CA PHE A 34 -6.57 12.46 8.01
C PHE A 34 -5.90 11.83 9.23
N ALA A 35 -5.38 10.61 9.13
CA ALA A 35 -4.68 9.98 10.24
C ALA A 35 -3.42 10.78 10.64
N VAL A 36 -2.62 11.20 9.65
CA VAL A 36 -1.43 12.02 9.90
C VAL A 36 -1.81 13.38 10.49
N THR A 37 -2.83 14.05 9.97
CA THR A 37 -3.27 15.33 10.54
C THR A 37 -3.75 15.15 11.97
N PHE A 38 -4.62 14.17 12.28
CA PHE A 38 -5.08 13.95 13.64
C PHE A 38 -3.95 13.58 14.62
N ILE A 39 -2.96 12.79 14.19
CA ILE A 39 -1.78 12.46 15.01
C ILE A 39 -0.96 13.73 15.31
N VAL A 40 -0.63 14.51 14.28
CA VAL A 40 0.20 15.72 14.41
C VAL A 40 -0.53 16.78 15.23
N THR A 41 -1.80 17.05 14.95
CA THR A 41 -2.59 18.03 15.70
C THR A 41 -2.82 17.57 17.14
N GLY A 42 -3.08 16.28 17.37
CA GLY A 42 -3.21 15.70 18.70
C GLY A 42 -1.93 15.85 19.54
N LEU A 43 -0.76 15.55 18.96
CA LEU A 43 0.55 15.73 19.59
C LEU A 43 0.88 17.20 19.87
N LEU A 44 0.63 18.09 18.91
CA LEU A 44 0.82 19.54 19.08
C LEU A 44 -0.06 20.08 20.21
N LEU A 45 -1.34 19.69 20.25
CA LEU A 45 -2.26 20.06 21.32
C LEU A 45 -1.76 19.49 22.67
N LEU A 46 -1.30 18.23 22.72
CA LEU A 46 -0.78 17.63 23.95
C LEU A 46 0.43 18.40 24.51
N PHE A 47 1.27 18.96 23.63
CA PHE A 47 2.50 19.67 23.98
C PHE A 47 2.26 21.17 24.27
N TRP A 48 1.32 21.82 23.57
CA TRP A 48 1.01 23.25 23.72
C TRP A 48 -0.09 23.57 24.75
N LEU A 49 -1.00 22.64 25.08
CA LEU A 49 -2.11 22.89 26.02
C LEU A 49 -1.88 22.63 27.51
N PRO A 50 -0.70 22.33 28.09
CA PRO A 50 -0.61 22.31 29.55
C PRO A 50 -0.98 23.67 30.17
N TYR A 51 -0.86 24.76 29.42
CA TYR A 51 -1.11 26.12 29.90
C TYR A 51 -2.59 26.58 29.84
N ILE A 52 -3.42 25.99 28.96
CA ILE A 52 -4.86 26.36 28.81
C ILE A 52 -5.78 25.27 29.39
N ALA A 53 -5.36 24.01 29.43
CA ALA A 53 -6.21 22.89 29.88
C ALA A 53 -6.56 22.93 31.38
N ILE A 54 -5.71 23.55 32.21
CA ILE A 54 -5.96 23.74 33.65
C ILE A 54 -7.15 24.70 33.89
N VAL A 55 -7.42 25.63 32.96
CA VAL A 55 -8.46 26.65 33.11
C VAL A 55 -9.83 26.19 32.59
N LEU A 56 -9.88 25.24 31.65
CA LEU A 56 -11.13 24.85 30.95
C LEU A 56 -11.65 23.45 31.25
N ASN A 57 -10.93 22.60 32.01
CA ASN A 57 -11.36 21.23 32.36
C ASN A 57 -11.67 20.33 31.13
N ILE A 58 -10.91 20.50 30.02
CA ILE A 58 -11.04 19.72 28.77
C ILE A 58 -9.78 18.86 28.56
N GLN A 59 -9.47 18.02 29.55
CA GLN A 59 -8.20 17.27 29.57
C GLN A 59 -8.17 16.06 28.63
N LEU A 60 -9.32 15.54 28.20
CA LEU A 60 -9.42 14.31 27.39
C LEU A 60 -9.35 14.52 25.87
N LEU A 61 -9.63 15.71 25.36
CA LEU A 61 -9.86 15.94 23.93
C LEU A 61 -8.59 15.74 23.07
N PRO A 62 -7.38 16.20 23.48
CA PRO A 62 -6.15 15.96 22.72
C PRO A 62 -5.76 14.47 22.66
N LEU A 63 -5.95 13.74 23.76
CA LEU A 63 -5.68 12.31 23.83
C LEU A 63 -6.63 11.52 22.93
N ALA A 64 -7.92 11.88 22.93
CA ALA A 64 -8.91 11.26 22.05
C ALA A 64 -8.56 11.46 20.56
N LEU A 65 -8.18 12.69 20.15
CA LEU A 65 -7.76 12.96 18.77
C LEU A 65 -6.52 12.14 18.36
N PHE A 66 -5.54 12.00 19.27
CA PHE A 66 -4.35 11.19 19.03
C PHE A 66 -4.69 9.70 18.85
N LEU A 67 -5.52 9.13 19.74
CA LEU A 67 -5.93 7.73 19.66
C LEU A 67 -6.78 7.44 18.43
N ILE A 68 -7.65 8.38 18.03
CA ILE A 68 -8.43 8.31 16.77
C ILE A 68 -7.49 8.30 15.56
N GLY A 69 -6.50 9.20 15.54
CA GLY A 69 -5.50 9.25 14.47
C GLY A 69 -4.70 7.94 14.38
N LEU A 70 -4.27 7.40 15.52
CA LEU A 70 -3.55 6.12 15.60
C LEU A 70 -4.42 4.95 15.11
N ALA A 71 -5.68 4.88 15.54
CA ALA A 71 -6.62 3.85 15.10
C ALA A 71 -6.84 3.90 13.59
N LEU A 72 -7.06 5.08 13.01
CA LEU A 72 -7.21 5.27 11.56
C LEU A 72 -5.94 4.89 10.78
N PHE A 73 -4.76 5.17 11.34
CA PHE A 73 -3.46 4.83 10.75
C PHE A 73 -3.23 3.31 10.70
N ILE A 74 -3.46 2.60 11.81
CA ILE A 74 -3.29 1.14 11.91
C ILE A 74 -4.30 0.43 11.01
N THR A 75 -5.56 0.86 11.06
CA THR A 75 -6.64 0.24 10.27
C THR A 75 -6.57 0.58 8.78
N ARG A 76 -5.69 1.50 8.34
CA ARG A 76 -5.52 1.85 6.92
C ARG A 76 -5.26 0.63 6.05
N ASN A 77 -4.37 -0.26 6.47
CA ASN A 77 -4.03 -1.46 5.68
C ASN A 77 -5.21 -2.43 5.57
N LYS A 78 -6.14 -2.41 6.52
CA LYS A 78 -7.32 -3.30 6.54
C LYS A 78 -8.31 -3.01 5.41
N TYR A 79 -8.35 -1.77 4.91
CA TYR A 79 -9.18 -1.37 3.77
C TYR A 79 -8.46 -1.54 2.43
N ARG A 80 -7.12 -1.57 2.43
CA ARG A 80 -6.30 -2.08 1.31
C ARG A 80 -6.64 -3.56 1.04
N LEU A 81 -6.89 -4.32 2.11
CA LEU A 81 -7.40 -5.71 2.12
C LEU A 81 -8.84 -5.87 1.61
N GLN A 82 -9.65 -4.80 1.63
CA GLN A 82 -11.02 -4.80 1.12
C GLN A 82 -11.11 -4.16 -0.27
N ARG A 83 -10.10 -4.33 -1.12
CA ARG A 83 -10.34 -4.26 -2.57
C ARG A 83 -11.27 -5.44 -2.90
N LYS A 84 -12.58 -5.28 -2.65
CA LYS A 84 -13.60 -6.06 -3.32
C LYS A 84 -13.51 -5.64 -4.78
N ARG A 85 -12.52 -6.18 -5.50
CA ARG A 85 -12.54 -6.12 -6.95
C ARG A 85 -13.83 -6.85 -7.33
N PRO A 86 -14.76 -6.23 -8.07
CA PRO A 86 -15.68 -7.04 -8.83
C PRO A 86 -14.81 -8.03 -9.63
N PRO A 87 -15.23 -9.28 -9.80
CA PRO A 87 -14.60 -10.14 -10.79
C PRO A 87 -14.88 -9.47 -12.13
N HIS A 88 -14.07 -8.48 -12.52
CA HIS A 88 -14.05 -8.00 -13.88
C HIS A 88 -13.35 -9.09 -14.64
N PRO A 89 -14.10 -9.92 -15.36
CA PRO A 89 -13.45 -10.94 -16.13
C PRO A 89 -12.69 -10.17 -17.19
N LEU A 90 -11.42 -10.48 -17.37
CA LEU A 90 -10.73 -10.23 -18.65
C LEU A 90 -11.36 -11.08 -19.79
N LEU A 91 -12.69 -11.31 -19.77
CA LEU A 91 -13.49 -11.81 -20.89
C LEU A 91 -13.68 -10.75 -21.99
N ARG A 92 -13.22 -9.52 -21.76
CA ARG A 92 -12.98 -8.57 -22.84
C ARG A 92 -11.50 -8.63 -23.15
N THR A 93 -11.15 -9.53 -24.06
CA THR A 93 -9.88 -9.64 -24.81
C THR A 93 -8.81 -8.65 -24.36
N PRO A 94 -7.68 -9.10 -23.78
CA PRO A 94 -6.59 -8.19 -23.48
C PRO A 94 -6.24 -7.48 -24.78
N THR A 95 -6.44 -6.17 -24.85
CA THR A 95 -5.97 -5.32 -25.96
C THR A 95 -4.45 -5.15 -25.93
N MET A 96 -3.76 -6.12 -25.31
CA MET A 96 -2.34 -6.18 -25.09
C MET A 96 -1.79 -7.29 -25.98
N ASN A 97 -0.74 -6.96 -26.73
CA ASN A 97 -0.06 -7.94 -27.55
C ASN A 97 0.72 -8.89 -26.63
N LEU A 98 0.26 -10.12 -26.46
CA LEU A 98 1.00 -11.14 -25.71
C LEU A 98 1.90 -11.94 -26.65
N ALA A 99 3.05 -12.40 -26.15
CA ALA A 99 3.96 -13.27 -26.89
C ALA A 99 3.28 -14.62 -27.25
N PRO A 100 3.66 -15.28 -28.36
CA PRO A 100 2.95 -16.45 -28.90
C PRO A 100 2.97 -17.73 -28.04
N ASN A 101 3.62 -17.73 -26.86
CA ASN A 101 3.66 -18.85 -25.92
C ASN A 101 3.35 -18.40 -24.48
N PHE A 102 2.56 -17.33 -24.33
CA PHE A 102 2.24 -16.81 -23.01
C PHE A 102 1.28 -17.76 -22.27
N PRO A 103 1.52 -18.08 -20.98
CA PRO A 103 0.63 -18.96 -20.22
C PRO A 103 -0.80 -18.39 -20.13
N GLU A 104 -1.81 -19.21 -20.41
CA GLU A 104 -3.23 -18.80 -20.41
C GLU A 104 -3.98 -19.22 -19.13
N ASP A 105 -3.28 -19.74 -18.14
CA ASP A 105 -3.87 -20.23 -16.90
C ASP A 105 -4.42 -19.09 -16.02
N PRO A 106 -5.37 -19.37 -15.09
CA PRO A 106 -6.07 -18.32 -14.34
C PRO A 106 -5.13 -17.49 -13.46
N VAL A 107 -4.02 -18.07 -12.99
CA VAL A 107 -3.05 -17.34 -12.17
C VAL A 107 -2.36 -16.27 -13.02
N MET A 108 -1.95 -16.64 -14.24
CA MET A 108 -1.33 -15.68 -15.16
C MET A 108 -2.30 -14.57 -15.55
N GLN A 109 -3.58 -14.88 -15.80
CA GLN A 109 -4.59 -13.88 -16.11
C GLN A 109 -4.79 -12.88 -14.95
N GLN A 110 -4.81 -13.38 -13.71
CA GLN A 110 -4.89 -12.52 -12.52
C GLN A 110 -3.64 -11.66 -12.34
N LEU A 111 -2.45 -12.22 -12.60
CA LEU A 111 -1.20 -11.46 -12.55
C LEU A 111 -1.17 -10.34 -13.59
N LEU A 112 -1.57 -10.63 -14.83
CA LEU A 112 -1.70 -9.62 -15.89
C LEU A 112 -2.71 -8.54 -15.52
N GLN A 113 -3.82 -8.91 -14.87
CA GLN A 113 -4.79 -7.94 -14.36
C GLN A 113 -4.16 -7.02 -13.31
N LEU A 114 -3.43 -7.57 -12.34
CA LEU A 114 -2.74 -6.78 -11.32
C LEU A 114 -1.71 -5.84 -11.96
N LEU A 115 -0.90 -6.34 -12.90
CA LEU A 115 0.06 -5.53 -13.65
C LEU A 115 -0.61 -4.39 -14.43
N HIS A 116 -1.74 -4.68 -15.09
CA HIS A 116 -2.48 -3.66 -15.82
C HIS A 116 -3.07 -2.59 -14.91
N GLU A 117 -3.59 -2.97 -13.74
CA GLU A 117 -4.21 -2.04 -12.79
C GLU A 117 -3.20 -1.17 -12.04
N GLU A 118 -2.07 -1.73 -11.61
CA GLU A 118 -1.10 -1.02 -10.77
C GLU A 118 -0.02 -0.29 -11.58
N ILE A 119 0.42 -0.86 -12.71
CA ILE A 119 1.53 -0.32 -13.51
C ILE A 119 1.02 0.31 -14.81
N GLY A 120 -0.01 -0.27 -15.41
CA GLY A 120 -0.52 0.16 -16.72
C GLY A 120 0.30 -0.45 -17.86
N LEU A 121 -0.12 -1.64 -18.31
CA LEU A 121 0.59 -2.35 -19.38
C LEU A 121 0.44 -1.64 -20.75
N PRO A 122 1.52 -1.52 -21.53
CA PRO A 122 1.50 -0.87 -22.83
C PRO A 122 0.69 -1.68 -23.85
N LYS A 123 -0.19 -1.00 -24.59
CA LYS A 123 -1.06 -1.63 -25.60
C LYS A 123 -0.34 -2.02 -26.89
N HIS A 124 0.76 -1.33 -27.20
CA HIS A 124 1.47 -1.46 -28.48
C HIS A 124 2.76 -2.29 -28.39
N LYS A 125 3.22 -2.62 -27.18
CA LYS A 125 4.43 -3.43 -26.96
C LYS A 125 4.01 -4.88 -26.69
N THR A 126 4.75 -5.82 -27.26
CA THR A 126 4.54 -7.23 -26.97
C THR A 126 5.03 -7.55 -25.57
N ILE A 127 4.14 -8.08 -24.72
CA ILE A 127 4.45 -8.53 -23.35
C ILE A 127 4.81 -10.01 -23.39
N SER A 128 5.97 -10.34 -22.83
CA SER A 128 6.49 -11.69 -22.66
C SER A 128 6.85 -11.95 -21.21
N LEU A 129 7.16 -13.21 -20.87
CA LEU A 129 7.61 -13.57 -19.51
C LEU A 129 8.93 -12.87 -19.14
N GLN A 130 9.75 -12.53 -20.13
CA GLN A 130 11.03 -11.85 -19.96
C GLN A 130 10.86 -10.33 -19.81
N THR A 131 9.66 -9.80 -20.04
CA THR A 131 9.39 -8.39 -19.85
C THR A 131 9.64 -8.02 -18.40
N SER A 132 10.52 -7.05 -18.18
CA SER A 132 10.97 -6.61 -16.88
C SER A 132 10.14 -5.45 -16.34
N LEU A 133 9.75 -5.50 -15.09
CA LEU A 133 8.95 -4.42 -14.48
C LEU A 133 9.76 -3.13 -14.38
N ASN A 134 11.01 -3.24 -13.93
CA ASN A 134 11.89 -2.11 -13.70
C ASN A 134 12.43 -1.50 -15.00
N PHE A 135 12.89 -2.31 -15.97
CA PHE A 135 13.48 -1.76 -17.20
C PHE A 135 12.46 -1.57 -18.34
N ASP A 136 11.61 -2.57 -18.61
CA ASP A 136 10.69 -2.50 -19.75
C ASP A 136 9.42 -1.71 -19.49
N LEU A 137 8.93 -1.73 -18.24
CA LEU A 137 7.72 -1.03 -17.82
C LEU A 137 8.03 0.22 -16.98
N ALA A 138 9.31 0.50 -16.72
CA ALA A 138 9.77 1.65 -15.91
C ALA A 138 9.10 1.75 -14.53
N CYS A 139 8.68 0.62 -13.97
CA CYS A 139 8.03 0.55 -12.66
C CYS A 139 9.09 0.52 -11.57
N ASP A 140 9.21 1.62 -10.82
CA ASP A 140 10.21 1.81 -9.77
C ASP A 140 9.65 2.58 -8.57
N GLY A 141 10.44 2.72 -7.50
CA GLY A 141 10.13 3.60 -6.39
C GLY A 141 8.82 3.26 -5.65
N VAL A 142 7.87 4.19 -5.69
CA VAL A 142 6.60 4.06 -4.95
C VAL A 142 5.65 3.08 -5.64
N GLU A 143 5.63 3.08 -6.96
CA GLU A 143 4.76 2.22 -7.78
C GLU A 143 5.16 0.75 -7.63
N ALA A 144 6.46 0.46 -7.74
CA ALA A 144 6.99 -0.89 -7.53
C ALA A 144 6.68 -1.43 -6.14
N LYS A 145 6.83 -0.58 -5.10
CA LYS A 145 6.45 -0.95 -3.73
C LYS A 145 4.97 -1.27 -3.61
N GLN A 146 4.11 -0.42 -4.19
CA GLN A 146 2.67 -0.64 -4.16
C GLN A 146 2.27 -1.94 -4.87
N PHE A 147 2.89 -2.23 -6.00
CA PHE A 147 2.68 -3.46 -6.75
C PHE A 147 3.09 -4.70 -5.94
N MET A 148 4.29 -4.71 -5.33
CA MET A 148 4.76 -5.85 -4.55
C MET A 148 3.93 -6.09 -3.28
N ASP A 149 3.49 -5.02 -2.61
CA ASP A 149 2.54 -5.13 -1.48
C ASP A 149 1.22 -5.80 -1.94
N ALA A 150 0.72 -5.43 -3.13
CA ALA A 150 -0.50 -6.01 -3.68
C ALA A 150 -0.29 -7.47 -4.13
N LEU A 151 0.89 -7.81 -4.63
CA LEU A 151 1.25 -9.18 -5.00
C LEU A 151 1.21 -10.12 -3.79
N GLU A 152 1.87 -9.75 -2.69
CA GLU A 152 1.86 -10.51 -1.43
C GLU A 152 0.42 -10.66 -0.91
N GLN A 153 -0.36 -9.59 -0.95
CA GLN A 153 -1.72 -9.58 -0.43
C GLN A 153 -2.72 -10.40 -1.27
N ASP A 154 -2.67 -10.26 -2.60
CA ASP A 154 -3.65 -10.87 -3.52
C ASP A 154 -3.34 -12.34 -3.79
N PHE A 155 -2.05 -12.71 -3.82
CA PHE A 155 -1.60 -14.06 -4.15
C PHE A 155 -1.06 -14.86 -2.97
N GLY A 156 -0.85 -14.24 -1.79
CA GLY A 156 -0.33 -14.91 -0.61
C GLY A 156 1.14 -15.31 -0.71
N VAL A 157 1.92 -14.65 -1.57
CA VAL A 157 3.33 -14.98 -1.80
C VAL A 157 4.17 -14.59 -0.59
N ASP A 158 4.92 -15.53 -0.02
CA ASP A 158 5.90 -15.22 1.02
C ASP A 158 7.09 -14.43 0.43
N LEU A 159 7.19 -13.14 0.80
CA LEU A 159 8.26 -12.23 0.38
C LEU A 159 9.43 -12.16 1.37
N SER A 160 9.60 -13.13 2.27
CA SER A 160 10.66 -13.12 3.29
C SER A 160 12.09 -12.98 2.73
N ASP A 161 12.38 -13.58 1.57
CA ASP A 161 13.68 -13.51 0.88
C ASP A 161 13.76 -12.37 -0.15
N TYR A 162 12.66 -11.65 -0.39
CA TYR A 162 12.61 -10.58 -1.38
C TYR A 162 13.37 -9.33 -0.92
N ASP A 163 14.29 -8.84 -1.76
CA ASP A 163 15.02 -7.60 -1.54
C ASP A 163 14.67 -6.54 -2.60
N ALA A 164 13.84 -5.57 -2.22
CA ALA A 164 13.39 -4.51 -3.12
C ALA A 164 14.52 -3.72 -3.79
N TYR A 165 15.67 -3.52 -3.12
CA TYR A 165 16.75 -2.74 -3.71
C TYR A 165 17.60 -3.55 -4.69
N ARG A 166 17.40 -4.86 -4.77
CA ARG A 166 18.07 -5.72 -5.76
C ARG A 166 17.49 -5.46 -7.16
N TYR A 167 16.18 -5.21 -7.21
CA TYR A 167 15.43 -5.04 -8.45
C TYR A 167 15.09 -3.58 -8.75
N PHE A 168 14.65 -2.82 -7.75
CA PHE A 168 14.06 -1.50 -7.97
C PHE A 168 14.98 -0.36 -7.51
N GLN A 169 14.83 0.79 -8.17
CA GLN A 169 15.39 2.04 -7.69
C GLN A 169 14.57 2.57 -6.52
N PRO A 170 15.22 3.04 -5.44
CA PRO A 170 14.50 3.61 -4.32
C PRO A 170 13.79 4.92 -4.72
N PRO A 171 12.64 5.24 -4.10
CA PRO A 171 11.97 6.53 -4.25
C PRO A 171 12.93 7.70 -4.04
N MET A 172 12.83 8.73 -4.88
CA MET A 172 13.76 9.87 -4.88
C MET A 172 13.86 10.61 -3.53
N PHE A 173 12.79 10.60 -2.73
CA PHE A 173 12.70 11.30 -1.45
C PHE A 173 13.02 10.45 -0.21
N ASP A 174 13.35 9.17 -0.38
CA ASP A 174 13.65 8.32 0.77
C ASP A 174 15.15 8.27 1.05
N VAL A 175 15.59 9.14 1.96
CA VAL A 175 16.99 9.32 2.36
C VAL A 175 17.58 8.02 2.95
N PHE A 176 16.77 7.24 3.67
CA PHE A 176 17.20 5.97 4.26
C PHE A 176 17.36 4.90 3.18
N LEU A 177 16.39 4.80 2.27
CA LEU A 177 16.47 3.86 1.15
C LEU A 177 17.66 4.21 0.24
N LYS A 178 17.90 5.49 -0.05
CA LYS A 178 19.02 5.95 -0.89
C LYS A 178 20.39 5.60 -0.29
N ARG A 179 20.55 5.72 1.04
CA ARG A 179 21.78 5.33 1.72
C ARG A 179 22.02 3.83 1.64
N ARG A 180 20.98 3.01 1.79
CA ARG A 180 21.06 1.54 1.74
C ARG A 180 21.27 1.00 0.32
N ALA A 181 20.76 1.72 -0.69
CA ALA A 181 20.97 1.40 -2.10
C ALA A 181 22.38 1.74 -2.60
N LYS A 182 23.11 2.64 -1.92
CA LYS A 182 24.45 3.07 -2.31
C LYS A 182 25.44 1.90 -2.17
N GLY A 183 26.03 1.47 -3.28
CA GLY A 183 27.03 0.39 -3.33
C GLY A 183 26.47 -1.00 -3.67
N ARG A 184 25.18 -1.13 -4.00
CA ARG A 184 24.55 -2.41 -4.37
C ARG A 184 24.68 -2.80 -5.86
N GLY A 185 25.50 -2.10 -6.64
CA GLY A 185 25.71 -2.40 -8.06
C GLY A 185 24.48 -2.12 -8.94
N ASP A 186 24.52 -2.65 -10.16
CA ASP A 186 23.45 -2.53 -11.15
C ASP A 186 22.22 -3.34 -10.75
N LYS A 187 21.04 -2.87 -11.16
CA LYS A 187 19.77 -3.54 -10.84
C LYS A 187 19.58 -4.78 -11.70
N ILE A 188 19.04 -5.83 -11.10
CA ILE A 188 18.68 -7.06 -11.80
C ILE A 188 17.26 -6.89 -12.38
N PRO A 189 16.99 -7.32 -13.62
CA PRO A 189 15.64 -7.26 -14.18
C PRO A 189 14.68 -8.16 -13.39
N LEU A 190 13.60 -7.59 -12.87
CA LEU A 190 12.52 -8.38 -12.26
C LEU A 190 11.47 -8.66 -13.33
N THR A 191 11.41 -9.90 -13.81
CA THR A 191 10.59 -10.27 -14.96
C THR A 191 9.21 -10.79 -14.56
N ILE A 192 8.24 -10.73 -15.49
CA ILE A 192 6.90 -11.31 -15.29
C ILE A 192 7.00 -12.83 -15.02
N GLY A 193 7.97 -13.52 -15.63
CA GLY A 193 8.24 -14.93 -15.39
C GLY A 193 8.65 -15.22 -13.95
N MET A 194 9.47 -14.36 -13.34
CA MET A 194 9.83 -14.49 -11.92
C MET A 194 8.60 -14.35 -11.02
N LEU A 195 7.76 -13.33 -11.27
CA LEU A 195 6.51 -13.14 -10.52
C LEU A 195 5.57 -14.33 -10.65
N TYR A 196 5.41 -14.84 -11.87
CA TYR A 196 4.59 -16.01 -12.13
C TYR A 196 5.09 -17.23 -11.37
N LEU A 197 6.40 -17.52 -11.40
CA LEU A 197 6.93 -18.65 -10.65
C LEU A 197 6.80 -18.45 -9.13
N ALA A 198 7.05 -17.24 -8.62
CA ALA A 198 6.88 -16.93 -7.20
C ALA A 198 5.44 -17.16 -6.73
N ILE A 199 4.45 -16.79 -7.54
CA ILE A 199 3.05 -17.08 -7.25
C ILE A 199 2.76 -18.58 -7.29
N LYS A 200 3.26 -19.29 -8.31
CA LYS A 200 3.03 -20.74 -8.44
C LYS A 200 3.64 -21.54 -7.30
N THR A 201 4.77 -21.09 -6.77
CA THR A 201 5.47 -21.68 -5.62
C THR A 201 5.03 -21.09 -4.28
N GLN A 202 4.20 -20.04 -4.29
CA GLN A 202 3.73 -19.29 -3.12
C GLN A 202 4.87 -18.71 -2.27
N ARG A 203 6.06 -18.54 -2.86
CA ARG A 203 7.26 -18.08 -2.16
C ARG A 203 8.19 -17.35 -3.11
N TRP A 204 8.83 -16.30 -2.60
CA TRP A 204 9.97 -15.69 -3.24
C TRP A 204 11.24 -16.45 -2.86
N ASP A 205 11.90 -17.05 -3.85
CA ASP A 205 13.23 -17.64 -3.71
C ASP A 205 14.14 -16.97 -4.73
N THR A 206 14.95 -16.02 -4.26
CA THR A 206 15.77 -15.14 -5.11
C THR A 206 16.69 -15.93 -6.02
N GLN A 207 17.31 -17.00 -5.52
CA GLN A 207 18.27 -17.77 -6.29
C GLN A 207 17.58 -18.55 -7.40
N THR A 208 16.46 -19.21 -7.11
CA THR A 208 15.73 -19.96 -8.14
C THR A 208 15.15 -19.04 -9.21
N LEU A 209 14.60 -17.88 -8.81
CA LEU A 209 13.97 -16.94 -9.71
C LEU A 209 14.97 -16.27 -10.66
N GLU A 210 16.13 -15.87 -10.15
CA GLU A 210 17.17 -15.23 -10.99
C GLU A 210 17.87 -16.21 -11.93
N ASN A 211 17.82 -17.52 -11.65
CA ASN A 211 18.30 -18.53 -12.59
C ASN A 211 17.35 -18.75 -13.78
N LEU A 212 16.14 -18.18 -13.76
CA LEU A 212 15.18 -18.26 -14.88
C LEU A 212 15.43 -17.17 -15.94
N SER A 213 16.09 -16.08 -15.55
CA SER A 213 16.25 -14.86 -16.35
C SER A 213 17.49 -14.86 -17.21
#